data_AF-A0A7R7WHU8-F1
#
_entry.id   AF-A0A7R7WHU8-F1
#
_cell.length_a   1.000
_cell.length_b   1.000
_cell.length_c   1.000
_cell.angle_alpha   90.00
_cell.angle_beta   90.00
_cell.angle_gamma   90.00
#
_symmetry.space_group_name_H-M   'P 1'
#
loop_
_entity.id
_entity.type
_entity.pdbx_description
1 polymer ?
#
loop_
_entity_poly.entity_id
_entity_poly.type
_entity_poly.pdbx_seq_one_letter_code
_entity_poly.pdbx_strand_id
1 'polypeptide(L)'
;MSIDDYQARYQPYSGSTDKILLQSQPLVTGVFRPELIVIDDAAHASEADLWPVFANYDARGYLMIGDPFQLHPVVESTPQNNPLYAVSATSPFRRLHMNECCSACWTSSTAWPACWVIW
;
A
#
# COMPACT_ATOMS: atom_id res chain seq x y z
N MET A 1 30.34 -11.65 17.02
CA MET A 1 29.15 -12.44 16.62
C MET A 1 29.41 -12.89 15.20
N SER A 2 29.60 -14.19 15.00
CA SER A 2 29.90 -14.78 13.68
C SER A 2 28.60 -14.99 12.90
N ILE A 3 28.69 -15.02 11.57
CA ILE A 3 27.60 -15.43 10.66
C ILE A 3 27.05 -16.82 11.02
N ASP A 4 27.90 -17.66 11.61
CA ASP A 4 27.54 -19.02 12.04
C ASP A 4 26.54 -19.03 13.22
N ASP A 5 26.53 -17.98 14.05
CA ASP A 5 25.60 -17.86 15.19
C ASP A 5 24.16 -17.55 14.72
N TYR A 6 23.99 -16.98 13.52
CA TYR A 6 22.69 -16.67 12.93
C TYR A 6 21.97 -17.93 12.41
N GLN A 7 22.73 -18.87 11.85
CA GLN A 7 22.15 -20.08 11.24
C GLN A 7 21.69 -21.10 12.29
N ALA A 8 22.26 -21.09 13.50
CA ALA A 8 21.88 -22.02 14.56
C ALA A 8 20.48 -21.75 15.16
N ARG A 9 19.93 -20.54 15.01
CA ARG A 9 18.59 -20.20 15.55
C ARG A 9 17.43 -20.46 14.61
N TYR A 10 17.72 -20.70 13.33
CA TYR A 10 16.72 -21.04 12.32
C TYR A 10 16.84 -22.53 11.96
N GLN A 11 16.40 -23.39 12.87
CA GLN A 11 15.99 -24.72 12.47
C GLN A 11 14.51 -24.67 12.05
N PRO A 12 14.15 -25.03 10.80
CA PRO A 12 12.75 -25.10 10.40
C PRO A 12 12.06 -26.21 11.20
N TYR A 13 10.96 -25.83 11.86
CA TYR A 13 10.11 -26.73 12.63
C TYR A 13 9.54 -27.83 11.72
N SER A 14 10.00 -29.07 11.92
CA SER A 14 9.48 -30.28 11.25
C SER A 14 8.21 -30.78 11.96
N GLY A 15 7.16 -29.95 11.95
CA GLY A 15 5.82 -30.33 12.40
C GLY A 15 4.91 -30.66 11.23
N SER A 16 4.13 -31.73 11.35
CA SER A 16 3.23 -32.27 10.32
C SER A 16 2.41 -31.18 9.61
N THR A 17 2.50 -31.13 8.28
CA THR A 17 1.76 -30.25 7.37
C THR A 17 0.28 -30.65 7.22
N ASP A 18 -0.34 -31.14 8.28
CA ASP A 18 -1.74 -31.50 8.28
C ASP A 18 -2.56 -30.42 8.98
N LYS A 19 -3.23 -29.61 8.16
CA LYS A 19 -4.41 -28.77 8.47
C LYS A 19 -4.16 -27.33 8.98
N ILE A 20 -3.60 -26.50 8.10
CA ILE A 20 -4.25 -25.20 7.81
C ILE A 20 -4.26 -25.05 6.28
N LEU A 21 -5.14 -25.81 5.64
CA LEU A 21 -5.64 -25.44 4.31
C LEU A 21 -6.51 -24.21 4.51
N LEU A 22 -5.88 -23.03 4.56
CA LEU A 22 -6.52 -21.84 4.00
C LEU A 22 -6.80 -22.24 2.55
N GLN A 23 -8.05 -22.61 2.26
CA GLN A 23 -8.52 -22.71 0.90
C GLN A 23 -8.29 -21.33 0.29
N SER A 24 -7.15 -21.19 -0.38
CA SER A 24 -6.89 -20.12 -1.31
C SER A 24 -7.98 -20.25 -2.36
N GLN A 25 -9.06 -19.49 -2.17
CA GLN A 25 -9.95 -19.19 -3.26
C GLN A 25 -9.06 -18.76 -4.43
N PRO A 26 -9.30 -19.26 -5.65
CA PRO A 26 -8.53 -18.84 -6.79
C PRO A 26 -8.70 -17.33 -6.90
N LEU A 27 -7.69 -16.61 -6.45
CA LEU A 27 -7.58 -15.17 -6.63
C LEU A 27 -7.70 -14.98 -8.15
N VAL A 28 -8.68 -14.19 -8.60
CA VAL A 28 -9.03 -13.96 -10.02
C VAL A 28 -7.89 -13.25 -10.79
N THR A 29 -6.73 -13.14 -10.17
CA THR A 29 -5.55 -12.35 -10.53
C THR A 29 -4.88 -12.80 -11.82
N GLY A 30 -5.01 -14.08 -12.19
CA GLY A 30 -4.49 -14.58 -13.47
C GLY A 30 -5.38 -14.26 -14.68
N VAL A 31 -6.67 -14.03 -14.47
CA VAL A 31 -7.67 -13.89 -15.54
C VAL A 31 -8.07 -12.43 -15.76
N PHE A 32 -8.03 -11.61 -14.71
CA PHE A 32 -8.43 -10.22 -14.77
C PHE A 32 -7.21 -9.29 -14.79
N ARG A 33 -6.97 -8.68 -15.96
CA ARG A 33 -5.90 -7.70 -16.17
C ARG A 33 -6.53 -6.35 -16.54
N PRO A 34 -6.84 -5.51 -15.54
CA PRO A 34 -7.47 -4.23 -15.82
C PRO A 34 -6.51 -3.33 -16.60
N GLU A 35 -7.03 -2.58 -17.57
CA GLU A 35 -6.20 -1.59 -18.27
C GLU A 35 -5.87 -0.40 -17.36
N LEU A 36 -6.80 -0.02 -16.48
CA LEU A 36 -6.64 1.08 -15.55
C LEU A 36 -7.25 0.71 -14.19
N ILE A 37 -6.54 1.01 -13.11
CA ILE A 37 -7.06 0.95 -11.75
C ILE A 37 -7.20 2.38 -11.24
N VAL A 38 -8.40 2.74 -10.77
CA VAL A 38 -8.68 4.05 -10.19
C VAL A 38 -8.82 3.89 -8.68
N ILE A 39 -8.06 4.68 -7.93
CA ILE A 39 -8.08 4.72 -6.47
C ILE A 39 -8.57 6.11 -6.07
N ASP A 40 -9.80 6.18 -5.57
CA ASP A 40 -10.36 7.39 -4.97
C ASP A 40 -9.97 7.48 -3.49
N ASP A 41 -10.02 8.69 -2.93
CA ASP A 41 -9.57 9.00 -1.57
C ASP A 41 -8.15 8.44 -1.24
N ALA A 42 -7.27 8.47 -2.23
CA ALA A 42 -5.95 7.84 -2.17
C ALA A 42 -5.03 8.45 -1.11
N ALA A 43 -5.32 9.69 -0.67
CA ALA A 43 -4.60 10.35 0.41
C ALA A 43 -4.81 9.69 1.77
N HIS A 44 -5.97 9.04 1.98
CA HIS A 44 -6.40 8.44 3.23
C HIS A 44 -6.05 6.94 3.33
N ALA A 45 -5.79 6.27 2.21
CA ALA A 45 -5.43 4.85 2.19
C ALA A 45 -3.95 4.61 2.57
N SER A 46 -3.68 3.70 3.50
CA SER A 46 -2.31 3.30 3.81
C SER A 46 -1.74 2.43 2.68
N GLU A 47 -0.41 2.32 2.63
CA GLU A 47 0.25 1.39 1.69
C GLU A 47 -0.16 -0.06 1.91
N ALA A 48 -0.39 -0.45 3.17
CA ALA A 48 -0.83 -1.80 3.51
C ALA A 48 -2.26 -2.08 2.97
N ASP A 49 -3.14 -1.09 2.98
CA ASP A 49 -4.50 -1.22 2.44
C ASP A 49 -4.50 -1.39 0.92
N LEU A 50 -3.57 -0.73 0.23
CA LEU A 50 -3.44 -0.79 -1.23
C LEU A 50 -2.57 -1.96 -1.72
N TRP A 51 -1.78 -2.57 -0.84
CA TRP A 51 -0.88 -3.66 -1.20
C TRP A 51 -1.56 -4.83 -1.92
N PRO A 52 -2.76 -5.31 -1.49
CA PRO A 52 -3.47 -6.33 -2.21
C PRO A 52 -3.83 -5.91 -3.63
N VAL A 53 -4.02 -4.63 -3.93
CA VAL A 53 -4.30 -4.17 -5.30
C VAL A 53 -3.02 -4.25 -6.13
N PHE A 54 -1.92 -3.67 -5.64
CA PHE A 54 -0.64 -3.62 -6.36
C PHE A 54 0.00 -5.00 -6.56
N ALA A 55 -0.13 -5.90 -5.59
CA ALA A 55 0.49 -7.22 -5.64
C ALA A 55 -0.25 -8.22 -6.52
N ASN A 56 -1.55 -7.99 -6.77
CA ASN A 56 -2.44 -8.99 -7.36
C ASN A 56 -2.97 -8.60 -8.74
N TYR A 57 -2.91 -7.33 -9.13
CA TYR A 57 -3.36 -6.89 -10.45
C TYR A 57 -2.20 -6.36 -11.29
N ASP A 58 -2.06 -6.94 -12.47
CA ASP A 58 -1.15 -6.45 -13.51
C ASP A 58 -1.88 -5.38 -14.35
N ALA A 59 -2.00 -4.18 -13.78
CA ALA A 59 -2.66 -3.06 -14.44
C ALA A 59 -1.70 -2.34 -15.40
N ARG A 60 -2.22 -1.83 -16.54
CA ARG A 60 -1.39 -1.01 -17.46
C ARG A 60 -1.16 0.41 -16.94
N GLY A 61 -1.96 0.86 -15.98
CA GLY A 61 -1.76 2.11 -15.28
C GLY A 61 -2.62 2.25 -14.04
N TYR A 62 -2.22 3.18 -13.18
CA TYR A 62 -2.93 3.58 -11.97
C TYR A 62 -3.29 5.05 -12.00
N LEU A 63 -4.51 5.37 -11.60
CA LEU A 63 -4.99 6.73 -11.38
C LEU A 63 -5.34 6.91 -9.91
N MET A 64 -4.51 7.64 -9.18
CA MET A 64 -4.77 7.95 -7.77
C MET A 64 -5.34 9.35 -7.64
N ILE A 65 -6.49 9.47 -6.99
CA ILE A 65 -7.22 10.72 -6.77
C ILE A 65 -7.27 10.95 -5.26
N GLY A 66 -6.88 12.14 -4.81
CA GLY A 66 -7.00 12.49 -3.41
C GLY A 66 -6.62 13.93 -3.13
N ASP A 67 -6.77 14.33 -1.87
CA ASP A 67 -6.34 15.62 -1.36
C ASP A 67 -5.26 15.38 -0.28
N PRO A 68 -4.00 15.76 -0.52
CA PRO A 68 -2.89 15.52 0.41
C PRO A 68 -2.99 16.32 1.72
N PHE A 69 -3.95 17.25 1.81
CA PHE A 69 -4.24 18.07 2.97
C PHE A 69 -5.48 17.60 3.76
N GLN A 70 -6.20 16.60 3.27
CA GLN A 70 -7.28 15.93 4.01
C GLN A 70 -6.73 14.86 4.97
N LEU A 71 -7.63 14.01 5.51
CA LEU A 71 -7.33 12.99 6.50
C LEU A 71 -6.22 12.05 6.02
N HIS A 72 -5.36 11.66 6.97
CA HIS A 72 -4.27 10.70 6.76
C HIS A 72 -4.69 9.30 7.16
N PRO A 73 -4.00 8.25 6.66
CA PRO A 73 -4.26 6.89 7.09
C PRO A 73 -4.26 6.78 8.61
N VAL A 74 -5.27 6.09 9.15
CA VAL A 74 -5.40 5.90 10.59
C VAL A 74 -4.38 4.87 11.05
N VAL A 75 -3.49 5.28 11.96
CA VAL A 75 -2.53 4.39 12.61
C VAL A 75 -2.82 4.39 14.10
N GLU A 76 -3.28 3.26 14.62
CA GLU A 76 -3.67 3.12 16.04
C GLU A 76 -2.45 3.15 16.99
N SER A 77 -1.30 2.70 16.49
CA SER A 77 -0.04 2.76 17.23
C SER A 77 0.50 4.20 17.33
N THR A 78 1.51 4.40 18.16
CA THR A 78 2.16 5.70 18.38
C THR A 78 3.59 5.69 17.84
N PRO A 79 4.19 6.85 17.53
CA PRO A 79 5.61 6.91 17.14
C PRO A 79 6.57 6.26 18.16
N GLN A 80 6.20 6.23 19.43
CA GLN A 80 7.04 5.69 20.52
C GLN A 80 7.09 4.15 20.54
N ASN A 81 6.04 3.48 20.06
CA ASN A 81 5.92 2.02 20.08
C ASN A 81 5.88 1.38 18.68
N ASN A 82 5.91 2.19 17.61
CA ASN A 82 5.97 1.72 16.23
C ASN A 82 7.06 2.47 15.44
N PRO A 83 8.20 1.83 15.12
CA PRO A 83 9.26 2.46 14.34
C PRO A 83 8.85 2.76 12.89
N LEU A 84 7.76 2.15 12.40
CA LEU A 84 7.22 2.37 11.06
C LEU A 84 6.07 3.38 11.03
N TYR A 85 5.76 4.04 12.17
CA TYR A 85 4.60 4.95 12.28
C TYR A 85 4.54 5.98 11.14
N ALA A 86 5.66 6.63 10.83
CA ALA A 86 5.69 7.65 9.78
C ALA A 86 5.34 7.08 8.39
N VAL A 87 5.78 5.86 8.10
CA VAL A 87 5.48 5.18 6.83
C VAL A 87 4.01 4.75 6.79
N SER A 88 3.51 4.17 7.88
CA SER A 88 2.11 3.74 8.00
C SER A 88 1.12 4.92 7.95
N ALA A 89 1.51 6.07 8.50
CA ALA A 89 0.70 7.28 8.53
C ALA A 89 0.83 8.14 7.26
N THR A 90 1.64 7.72 6.27
CA THR A 90 1.82 8.44 5.01
C THR A 90 1.40 7.58 3.84
N SER A 91 0.29 7.94 3.20
CA SER A 91 -0.22 7.24 2.01
C SER A 91 0.77 7.29 0.84
N PRO A 92 0.78 6.26 -0.04
CA PRO A 92 1.56 6.27 -1.28
C PRO A 92 1.28 7.51 -2.13
N PHE A 93 0.01 7.91 -2.22
CA PHE A 93 -0.41 9.13 -2.91
C PHE A 93 0.32 10.37 -2.41
N ARG A 94 0.37 10.56 -1.08
CA ARG A 94 1.01 11.74 -0.49
C ARG A 94 2.52 11.74 -0.71
N ARG A 95 3.16 10.57 -0.67
CA ARG A 95 4.60 10.43 -1.00
C ARG A 95 4.86 10.81 -2.45
N LEU A 96 4.04 10.32 -3.37
CA LEU A 96 4.16 10.64 -4.80
C LEU A 96 3.91 12.13 -5.05
N HIS A 97 2.94 12.74 -4.36
CA HIS A 97 2.71 14.18 -4.39
C HIS A 97 3.93 14.97 -3.89
N MET A 98 4.52 14.57 -2.75
CA MET A 98 5.74 15.22 -2.21
C MET A 98 6.97 15.07 -3.11
N ASN A 99 7.03 14.01 -3.91
CA ASN A 99 8.09 13.78 -4.90
C ASN A 99 7.80 14.43 -6.26
N GLU A 100 6.83 15.35 -6.34
CA GLU A 100 6.43 16.04 -7.58
C GLU A 100 5.99 15.09 -8.70
N CYS A 101 5.56 13.87 -8.36
CA CYS A 101 4.95 12.93 -9.31
C CYS A 101 3.46 13.22 -9.56
N CYS A 102 2.94 14.35 -9.06
CA CYS A 102 1.59 14.80 -9.34
C CYS A 102 1.52 15.46 -10.72
N SER A 103 0.74 14.86 -11.62
CA SER A 103 0.63 15.29 -13.01
C SER A 103 -0.43 16.39 -13.21
N ALA A 104 -1.38 16.56 -12.29
CA ALA A 104 -2.40 17.59 -12.36
C ALA A 104 -2.95 17.93 -10.97
N CYS A 105 -3.14 19.23 -10.70
CA CYS A 105 -3.83 19.74 -9.52
C CYS A 105 -5.02 20.58 -9.98
N TRP A 106 -6.22 20.29 -9.50
CA TRP A 106 -7.40 21.09 -9.82
C TRP A 106 -7.63 22.15 -8.76
N THR A 107 -7.45 23.43 -9.12
CA THR A 107 -7.78 24.57 -8.26
C THR A 107 -9.07 25.21 -8.79
N SER A 108 -10.22 24.86 -8.21
CA SER A 108 -11.44 25.65 -8.41
C SER A 108 -11.60 26.59 -7.22
N SER A 109 -12.07 27.82 -7.44
CA SER A 109 -12.31 28.83 -6.40
C SER A 109 -13.36 28.42 -5.34
N THR A 110 -13.92 27.22 -5.45
CA THR A 110 -15.03 26.70 -4.64
C THR A 110 -14.82 25.26 -4.14
N ALA A 111 -13.70 24.60 -4.45
CA ALA A 111 -13.43 23.22 -4.02
C ALA A 111 -11.95 23.00 -3.68
N TRP A 112 -11.71 22.16 -2.67
CA TRP A 112 -10.40 21.76 -2.16
C TRP A 112 -9.52 21.12 -3.26
N PRO A 113 -8.18 21.28 -3.20
CA PRO A 113 -7.29 20.83 -4.27
C PRO A 113 -7.30 19.29 -4.38
N ALA A 114 -7.80 18.78 -5.50
CA ALA A 114 -7.65 17.38 -5.89
C ALA A 114 -6.39 17.22 -6.74
N CYS A 115 -5.51 16.30 -6.36
CA CYS A 115 -4.29 15.98 -7.11
C CYS A 115 -4.40 14.58 -7.72
N TRP A 116 -3.76 14.39 -8.88
CA TRP A 116 -3.76 13.13 -9.62
C TRP A 116 -2.32 12.63 -9.79
N VAL A 117 -2.10 11.34 -9.54
CA VAL A 117 -0.84 10.66 -9.82
C VAL A 117 -1.10 9.57 -10.85
N ILE A 118 -0.30 9.58 -11.93
CA ILE A 118 -0.30 8.54 -12.96
C ILE A 118 0.95 7.69 -12.72
N TRP A 119 0.76 6.39 -12.49
CA TRP A 119 1.83 5.42 -12.29
C TRP A 119 1.70 4.28 -13.29
#